data_AF-A0A7Y5EJ07-F1
#
_entry.id   AF-A0A7Y5EJ07-F1
#
_cell.length_a   1.000
_cell.length_b   1.000
_cell.length_c   1.000
_cell.angle_alpha   90.00
_cell.angle_beta   90.00
_cell.angle_gamma   90.00
#
_symmetry.space_group_name_H-M   'P 1'
#
loop_
_entity.id
_entity.type
_entity.pdbx_description
1 polymer ?
#
loop_
_entity_poly.entity_id
_entity_poly.type
_entity_poly.pdbx_seq_one_letter_code
_entity_poly.pdbx_strand_id
1 'polypeptide(L)'
;MRILSALLLLFWLTPAKAADTVRCIQNPKRIKACPHLLYRVAQLPDMTAPAVICICVSDFEQLLVKPTDEAQTIKLNMTKRQLEVQHGNKLQPVLDILQRQN
;
A
#
# COMPACT_ATOMS: atom_id res chain seq x y z
N MET A 1 45.03 2.15 29.37
CA MET A 1 44.45 1.37 28.25
C MET A 1 43.20 0.54 28.58
N ARG A 2 42.85 0.28 29.86
CA ARG A 2 41.65 -0.52 30.19
C ARG A 2 40.30 0.23 30.11
N ILE A 3 40.31 1.56 30.24
CA ILE A 3 39.08 2.37 30.26
C ILE A 3 38.52 2.60 28.84
N LEU A 4 39.37 2.61 27.81
CA LEU A 4 38.94 2.76 26.41
C LEU A 4 38.14 1.55 25.90
N SER A 5 38.42 0.34 26.40
CA SER A 5 37.69 -0.87 26.01
C SER A 5 36.24 -0.90 26.52
N ALA A 6 35.97 -0.25 27.66
CA ALA A 6 34.62 -0.17 28.22
C ALA A 6 33.71 0.81 27.45
N LEU A 7 34.29 1.87 26.88
CA LEU A 7 33.56 2.88 26.09
C LEU A 7 33.09 2.34 24.73
N LEU A 8 33.83 1.41 24.11
CA LEU A 8 33.43 0.81 22.83
C LEU A 8 32.21 -0.11 22.94
N LEU A 9 32.02 -0.77 24.09
CA LEU A 9 30.87 -1.67 24.33
C LEU A 9 29.54 -0.92 24.50
N LEU A 10 29.58 0.33 24.94
CA LEU A 10 28.39 1.16 25.14
C LEU A 10 27.82 1.72 23.82
N PHE A 11 28.62 1.78 22.75
CA PHE A 11 28.18 2.33 21.46
C PHE A 11 27.31 1.35 20.64
N TRP A 12 27.25 0.08 21.03
CA TRP A 12 26.50 -0.96 20.32
C TRP A 12 25.03 -1.11 20.78
N LEU A 13 24.62 -0.35 21.81
CA LEU A 13 23.28 -0.42 22.38
C LEU A 13 22.28 0.56 21.75
N THR A 14 22.59 1.17 20.60
CA THR A 14 21.61 2.01 19.91
C THR A 14 20.43 1.14 19.48
N PRO A 15 19.20 1.39 19.96
CA PRO A 15 18.04 0.64 19.52
C PRO A 15 17.86 0.86 18.03
N ALA A 16 17.88 -0.23 17.26
CA ALA A 16 17.51 -0.19 15.86
C ALA A 16 16.08 0.34 15.76
N LYS A 17 15.91 1.57 15.27
CA LYS A 17 14.60 2.08 14.88
C LYS A 17 14.20 1.25 13.66
N ALA A 18 13.32 0.27 13.85
CA ALA A 18 12.67 -0.38 12.74
C ALA A 18 12.04 0.71 11.89
N ALA A 19 12.49 0.83 10.63
CA ALA A 19 11.90 1.77 9.69
C ALA A 19 10.40 1.48 9.64
N ASP A 20 9.57 2.52 9.79
CA ASP A 20 8.12 2.40 9.68
C ASP A 20 7.81 1.56 8.45
N THR A 21 7.15 0.42 8.67
CA THR A 21 6.83 -0.51 7.60
C THR A 21 6.01 0.26 6.57
N VAL A 22 6.55 0.37 5.35
CA VAL A 22 5.87 1.08 4.26
C VAL A 22 4.47 0.48 4.14
N ARG A 23 3.45 1.31 4.32
CA ARG A 23 2.06 0.84 4.36
C ARG A 23 1.64 0.40 2.96
N CYS A 24 1.50 -0.91 2.77
CA CYS A 24 1.05 -1.48 1.51
C CYS A 24 -0.47 -1.67 1.49
N ILE A 25 -1.11 -1.15 0.45
CA ILE A 25 -2.49 -1.46 0.09
C ILE A 25 -2.47 -2.63 -0.88
N GLN A 26 -2.90 -3.79 -0.39
CA GLN A 26 -2.95 -5.05 -1.12
C GLN A 26 -4.10 -5.90 -0.59
N ASN A 27 -4.47 -6.94 -1.33
CA ASN A 27 -5.46 -7.90 -0.87
C ASN A 27 -4.99 -8.56 0.44
N PRO A 28 -5.78 -8.53 1.53
CA PRO A 28 -5.38 -9.06 2.83
C PRO A 28 -5.17 -10.58 2.83
N LYS A 29 -5.73 -11.31 1.86
CA LYS A 29 -5.59 -12.78 1.73
C LYS A 29 -4.42 -13.18 0.83
N ARG A 30 -3.58 -12.23 0.42
CA ARG A 30 -2.44 -12.48 -0.48
C ARG A 30 -1.38 -13.33 0.22
N ILE A 31 -1.03 -14.47 -0.38
CA ILE A 31 0.00 -15.40 0.11
C ILE A 31 1.34 -15.19 -0.61
N LYS A 32 1.30 -14.77 -1.88
CA LYS A 32 2.48 -14.52 -2.73
C LYS A 32 2.80 -13.03 -2.81
N ALA A 33 4.07 -12.69 -3.05
CA ALA A 33 4.48 -11.30 -3.29
C ALA A 33 3.64 -10.63 -4.39
N CYS A 34 3.47 -9.30 -4.29
CA CYS A 34 2.79 -8.54 -5.32
C CYS A 34 3.65 -8.48 -6.60
N PRO A 35 3.13 -8.91 -7.76
CA PRO A 35 3.89 -8.85 -9.01
C PRO A 35 4.09 -7.42 -9.52
N HIS A 36 3.12 -6.53 -9.27
CA HIS A 36 3.14 -5.13 -9.71
C HIS A 36 2.97 -4.19 -8.52
N LEU A 37 4.05 -3.98 -7.78
CA LEU A 37 4.06 -3.10 -6.62
C LEU A 37 4.42 -1.67 -7.03
N LEU A 38 3.56 -0.73 -6.68
CA LEU A 38 3.72 0.68 -7.00
C LEU A 38 3.97 1.50 -5.74
N TYR A 39 5.02 2.32 -5.72
CA TYR A 39 5.30 3.25 -4.62
C TYR A 39 4.90 4.68 -4.99
N ARG A 40 4.14 5.35 -4.12
CA ARG A 40 3.73 6.75 -4.31
C ARG A 40 3.66 7.49 -2.98
N VAL A 41 3.93 8.80 -3.01
CA VAL A 41 3.61 9.69 -1.90
C VAL A 41 2.12 10.00 -1.96
N ALA A 42 1.40 9.69 -0.90
CA ALA A 42 -0.03 9.96 -0.79
C ALA A 42 -0.42 10.19 0.68
N GLN A 43 -1.57 10.81 0.88
CA GLN A 43 -2.23 10.88 2.18
C GLN A 43 -3.60 10.23 2.04
N LEU A 44 -3.73 9.00 2.55
CA LEU A 44 -5.02 8.31 2.62
C LEU A 44 -5.84 8.85 3.82
N PRO A 45 -7.17 8.65 3.85
CA PRO A 45 -8.03 9.23 4.89
C PRO A 45 -7.63 8.93 6.34
N ASP A 46 -6.96 7.80 6.60
CA ASP A 46 -6.52 7.39 7.94
C ASP A 46 -5.07 7.82 8.27
N MET A 47 -4.48 8.72 7.47
CA MET A 47 -3.10 9.18 7.62
C MET A 47 -3.05 10.62 8.13
N THR A 48 -2.27 10.83 9.20
CA THR A 48 -2.07 12.14 9.82
C THR A 48 -1.21 13.08 8.98
N ALA A 49 -0.35 12.53 8.11
CA ALA A 49 0.50 13.27 7.20
C ALA A 49 0.72 12.47 5.89
N PRO A 50 1.12 13.13 4.78
CA PRO A 50 1.56 12.45 3.58
C PRO A 50 2.75 11.53 3.85
N ALA A 51 2.75 10.33 3.28
CA ALA A 51 3.87 9.40 3.37
C ALA A 51 3.98 8.55 2.10
N VAL A 52 5.11 7.84 1.96
CA VAL A 52 5.26 6.82 0.92
C VAL A 52 4.38 5.62 1.28
N ILE A 53 3.49 5.26 0.36
CA ILE A 53 2.69 4.04 0.41
C ILE A 53 3.07 3.12 -0.75
N CYS A 54 2.82 1.83 -0.58
CA CYS A 54 2.84 0.85 -1.66
C CYS A 54 1.41 0.47 -2.05
N ILE A 55 1.15 0.22 -3.33
CA ILE A 55 -0.13 -0.27 -3.84
C ILE A 55 0.16 -1.46 -4.74
N CYS A 56 -0.52 -2.58 -4.53
CA CYS A 56 -0.44 -3.70 -5.46
C CYS A 56 -1.41 -3.51 -6.63
N VAL A 57 -0.91 -3.10 -7.79
CA VAL A 57 -1.75 -2.72 -8.94
C VAL A 57 -2.64 -3.88 -9.40
N SER A 58 -2.11 -5.10 -9.42
CA SER A 58 -2.85 -6.31 -9.81
C SER A 58 -4.07 -6.62 -8.94
N ASP A 59 -4.15 -6.11 -7.71
CA ASP A 59 -5.35 -6.29 -6.88
C ASP A 59 -6.54 -5.45 -7.38
N PHE A 60 -6.28 -4.40 -8.17
CA PHE A 60 -7.28 -3.44 -8.63
C PHE A 60 -7.52 -3.50 -10.14
N GLU A 61 -6.80 -4.35 -10.87
CA GLU A 61 -6.78 -4.39 -12.35
C GLU A 61 -8.18 -4.42 -12.97
N GLN A 62 -9.11 -5.19 -12.38
CA GLN A 62 -10.49 -5.27 -12.85
C GLN A 62 -11.21 -3.92 -12.86
N LEU A 63 -10.89 -3.03 -11.90
CA LEU A 63 -11.48 -1.68 -11.79
C LEU A 63 -10.78 -0.64 -12.67
N LEU A 64 -9.65 -0.98 -13.29
CA LEU A 64 -8.91 -0.09 -14.18
C LEU A 64 -9.35 -0.22 -15.65
N VAL A 65 -10.20 -1.21 -15.97
CA VAL A 65 -10.70 -1.45 -17.32
C VAL A 65 -11.99 -0.64 -17.57
N LYS A 66 -12.09 -0.01 -18.74
CA LYS A 66 -13.33 0.62 -19.20
C LYS A 66 -14.30 -0.46 -19.70
N PRO A 67 -15.51 -0.58 -19.14
CA PRO A 67 -16.49 -1.57 -19.60
C PRO A 67 -16.96 -1.25 -21.01
N THR A 68 -17.13 -2.27 -21.85
CA THR A 68 -17.60 -2.13 -23.24
C THR A 68 -19.08 -2.44 -23.42
N ASP A 69 -19.71 -3.07 -22.44
CA ASP A 69 -21.11 -3.49 -22.47
C ASP A 69 -21.77 -3.44 -21.07
N GLU A 70 -23.07 -3.68 -21.03
CA GLU A 70 -23.88 -3.63 -19.81
C GLU A 70 -23.52 -4.74 -18.82
N ALA A 71 -23.26 -5.96 -19.30
CA ALA A 71 -22.90 -7.09 -18.45
C ALA A 71 -21.56 -6.84 -17.74
N GLN A 72 -20.58 -6.27 -18.44
CA GLN A 72 -19.31 -5.82 -17.88
C GLN A 72 -19.51 -4.70 -16.87
N THR A 73 -20.41 -3.75 -17.14
CA THR A 73 -20.73 -2.66 -16.20
C THR A 73 -21.29 -3.20 -14.89
N ILE A 74 -22.22 -4.16 -14.95
CA ILE A 74 -22.77 -4.82 -13.77
C ILE A 74 -21.67 -5.56 -13.00
N LYS A 75 -20.83 -6.34 -13.70
CA LYS A 75 -19.71 -7.06 -13.09
C LYS A 75 -18.75 -6.11 -12.39
N LEU A 76 -18.38 -5.00 -13.03
CA LEU A 76 -17.48 -3.98 -12.50
C LEU A 76 -18.05 -3.36 -11.21
N ASN A 77 -19.35 -3.03 -11.21
CA ASN A 77 -20.03 -2.47 -10.04
C ASN A 77 -20.03 -3.45 -8.85
N MET A 78 -20.24 -4.75 -9.12
CA MET A 78 -20.17 -5.77 -8.08
C MET A 78 -18.75 -5.94 -7.53
N THR A 79 -17.73 -5.97 -8.41
CA THR A 79 -16.33 -5.98 -8.00
C THR A 79 -15.99 -4.74 -7.16
N LYS A 80 -16.46 -3.55 -7.56
CA LYS A 80 -16.24 -2.31 -6.81
C LYS A 80 -16.79 -2.43 -5.40
N ARG A 81 -18.04 -2.87 -5.23
CA ARG A 81 -18.66 -3.08 -3.90
C ARG A 81 -17.87 -4.07 -3.04
N GLN A 82 -17.35 -5.15 -3.62
CA GLN A 82 -16.52 -6.11 -2.87
C GLN A 82 -15.22 -5.46 -2.37
N LEU A 83 -14.58 -4.63 -3.18
CA LEU A 83 -13.37 -3.91 -2.79
C LEU A 83 -13.66 -2.76 -1.82
N GLU A 84 -14.85 -2.14 -1.87
CA GLU A 84 -15.30 -1.16 -0.87
C GLU A 84 -15.40 -1.77 0.51
N VAL A 85 -15.89 -3.01 0.63
CA VAL A 85 -15.90 -3.74 1.92
C VAL A 85 -14.47 -4.01 2.43
N GLN A 86 -13.53 -4.31 1.53
CA GLN A 86 -12.15 -4.65 1.91
C GLN A 86 -11.30 -3.43 2.27
N HIS A 87 -11.48 -2.31 1.55
CA HIS A 87 -10.60 -1.14 1.63
C HIS A 87 -11.29 0.11 2.20
N GLY A 88 -12.63 0.09 2.34
CA GLY A 88 -13.41 1.19 2.89
C GLY A 88 -13.17 2.51 2.16
N ASN A 89 -12.98 3.57 2.95
CA ASN A 89 -12.69 4.93 2.46
C ASN A 89 -11.36 5.06 1.67
N LYS A 90 -10.49 4.04 1.68
CA LYS A 90 -9.21 4.05 0.95
C LYS A 90 -9.36 3.65 -0.52
N LEU A 91 -10.46 3.00 -0.92
CA LEU A 91 -10.59 2.47 -2.27
C LEU A 91 -10.52 3.57 -3.34
N GLN A 92 -11.37 4.59 -3.24
CA GLN A 92 -11.43 5.63 -4.27
C GLN A 92 -10.10 6.41 -4.39
N PRO A 93 -9.45 6.86 -3.29
CA PRO A 93 -8.12 7.46 -3.39
C PRO A 93 -7.07 6.56 -4.05
N VAL A 94 -7.12 5.25 -3.82
CA VAL A 94 -6.22 4.28 -4.47
C VAL A 94 -6.49 4.20 -5.97
N LEU A 95 -7.75 4.11 -6.39
CA LEU A 95 -8.12 4.13 -7.80
C LEU A 95 -7.68 5.43 -8.49
N ASP A 96 -7.85 6.58 -7.83
CA ASP A 96 -7.43 7.88 -8.35
C ASP A 96 -5.90 7.96 -8.54
N ILE A 97 -5.12 7.26 -7.70
CA ILE A 97 -3.65 7.16 -7.85
C ILE A 97 -3.29 6.28 -9.05
N LEU A 98 -4.00 5.16 -9.23
CA LEU A 98 -3.72 4.19 -10.28
C LEU A 98 -4.15 4.69 -11.67
N GLN A 99 -5.28 5.39 -11.77
CA GLN A 99 -5.81 5.89 -13.04
C GLN A 99 -5.02 7.08 -13.60
N ARG A 100 -4.29 7.84 -12.76
CA ARG A 100 -3.39 8.92 -13.20
C ARG A 100 -2.15 8.43 -13.96
N GLN A 101 -1.92 7.13 -14.06
CA GLN A 101 -0.74 6.57 -14.73
C GLN A 101 -0.89 6.36 -16.23
N ASN A 102 -2.03 6.76 -16.81
CA ASN A 102 -2.27 6.74 -18.25
C ASN A 102 -2.38 8.16 -18.82
#